data_AF-A0A9Q1J6N4-F1
#
_entry.id   AF-A0A9Q1J6N4-F1
#
_cell.length_a   1.000
_cell.length_b   1.000
_cell.length_c   1.000
_cell.angle_alpha   90.00
_cell.angle_beta   90.00
_cell.angle_gamma   90.00
#
_symmetry.space_group_name_H-M   'P 1'
#
loop_
_entity.id
_entity.type
_entity.pdbx_description
1 polymer ?
#
loop_
_entity_poly.entity_id
_entity_poly.type
_entity_poly.pdbx_seq_one_letter_code
_entity_poly.pdbx_strand_id
1 'polypeptide(L)'
;MYTGERVTLSCGFGGDPAGWEYLWYKDRLRDALPNTDSSRTDGSSYTISSAALAPQWRIRCGAARGRKRFYSALSDPLTLDISGPPQTHLTVQSTWTVVFRTERVTSEVYNSGQLYRVDL
;
A
#
# COMPACT_ATOMS: atom_id res chain seq x y z
N MET A 1 -4.93 3.15 1.59
CA MET A 1 -3.54 2.92 2.03
C MET A 1 -2.87 4.26 2.24
N TYR A 2 -1.85 4.28 3.08
CA TYR A 2 -1.13 5.49 3.45
C TYR A 2 0.27 5.54 2.84
N THR A 3 0.83 6.73 2.73
CA THR A 3 2.23 6.88 2.35
C THR A 3 3.16 6.12 3.29
N GLY A 4 4.20 5.49 2.74
CA GLY A 4 5.16 4.70 3.50
C GLY A 4 4.77 3.24 3.71
N GLU A 5 3.51 2.86 3.46
CA GLU A 5 3.09 1.46 3.56
C GLU A 5 3.74 0.59 2.47
N ARG A 6 4.10 -0.64 2.84
CA ARG A 6 4.49 -1.69 1.90
C ARG A 6 3.25 -2.40 1.40
N VAL A 7 3.08 -2.47 0.08
CA VAL A 7 1.92 -3.11 -0.55
C VAL A 7 2.39 -4.20 -1.50
N THR A 8 1.73 -5.36 -1.47
CA THR A 8 2.00 -6.44 -2.43
C THR A 8 0.74 -6.74 -3.22
N LEU A 9 0.85 -6.64 -4.54
CA LEU A 9 -0.20 -6.96 -5.49
C LEU A 9 0.00 -8.37 -6.02
N SER A 10 -1.08 -9.02 -6.44
CA SER A 10 -1.06 -10.34 -7.08
C SER A 10 -1.74 -10.30 -8.44
N CYS A 11 -1.17 -11.00 -9.42
CA CYS A 11 -1.73 -11.20 -10.74
C CYS A 11 -1.96 -12.70 -10.98
N GLY A 12 -3.07 -13.04 -11.63
CA GLY A 12 -3.40 -14.40 -11.99
C GLY A 12 -4.55 -14.42 -12.99
N PHE A 13 -4.77 -15.56 -13.61
CA PHE A 13 -5.94 -15.82 -14.46
C PHE A 13 -6.44 -17.24 -14.18
N GLY A 14 -7.71 -17.53 -14.50
CA GLY A 14 -8.38 -18.79 -14.16
C GLY A 14 -7.94 -20.02 -14.95
N GLY A 15 -6.64 -20.18 -15.23
CA GLY A 15 -6.06 -21.29 -15.96
C GLY A 15 -4.75 -21.79 -15.34
N ASP A 16 -4.03 -22.64 -16.06
CA ASP A 16 -2.75 -23.18 -15.60
C ASP A 16 -1.66 -22.10 -15.59
N PRO A 17 -1.07 -21.76 -14.42
CA PRO A 17 -0.01 -20.76 -14.32
C PRO A 17 1.34 -21.26 -14.86
N ALA A 18 1.51 -22.56 -15.12
CA ALA A 18 2.80 -23.12 -15.50
C ALA A 18 3.34 -22.55 -16.83
N GLY A 19 4.56 -22.02 -16.76
CA GLY A 19 5.29 -21.48 -17.93
C GLY A 19 4.91 -20.07 -18.34
N TRP A 20 4.12 -19.36 -17.52
CA TRP A 20 3.85 -17.94 -17.68
C TRP A 20 4.78 -17.10 -16.81
N GLU A 21 5.26 -16.00 -17.37
CA GLU A 21 6.00 -14.96 -16.68
C GLU A 21 5.13 -13.70 -16.63
N TYR A 22 4.83 -13.22 -15.45
CA TYR A 22 3.96 -12.07 -15.24
C TYR A 22 4.77 -10.77 -15.29
N LEU A 23 4.17 -9.78 -15.94
CA LEU A 23 4.73 -8.46 -16.18
C LEU A 23 3.79 -7.41 -15.65
N TRP A 24 4.36 -6.37 -15.04
CA TRP A 24 3.62 -5.30 -14.41
C TRP A 24 3.84 -4.00 -15.16
N TYR A 25 2.79 -3.21 -15.31
CA TYR A 25 2.81 -1.97 -16.06
C TYR A 25 2.10 -0.88 -15.26
N LYS A 26 2.63 0.33 -15.33
CA LYS A 26 1.86 1.52 -14.95
C LYS A 26 1.04 1.92 -16.18
N ASP A 27 -0.27 2.12 -16.05
CA ASP A 27 -1.28 2.14 -17.15
C ASP A 27 -0.85 2.85 -18.45
N ARG A 28 -0.13 3.99 -18.36
CA ARG A 28 0.31 4.79 -19.54
C ARG A 28 1.74 4.49 -20.04
N LEU A 29 2.49 3.66 -19.32
CA LEU A 29 3.85 3.25 -19.66
C LEU A 29 3.83 1.93 -20.42
N ARG A 30 4.56 1.89 -21.53
CA ARG A 30 4.73 0.67 -22.35
C ARG A 30 5.77 -0.27 -21.76
N ASP A 31 6.69 0.26 -20.96
CA ASP A 31 7.75 -0.51 -20.35
C ASP A 31 7.27 -1.22 -19.10
N ALA A 32 7.70 -2.47 -18.95
CA ALA A 32 7.42 -3.23 -17.75
C ALA A 32 8.13 -2.59 -16.56
N LEU A 33 7.43 -2.52 -15.43
CA LEU A 33 8.00 -2.07 -14.17
C LEU A 33 9.05 -3.08 -13.69
N PRO A 34 10.17 -2.60 -13.12
CA PRO A 34 11.11 -3.49 -12.47
C PRO A 34 10.42 -4.14 -11.28
N ASN A 35 10.44 -5.47 -11.25
CA ASN A 35 9.78 -6.26 -10.21
C ASN A 35 10.81 -6.92 -9.29
N THR A 36 11.75 -6.13 -8.78
CA THR A 36 12.90 -6.62 -8.00
C THR A 36 12.54 -7.03 -6.58
N ASP A 37 11.46 -6.45 -6.04
CA ASP A 37 11.05 -6.65 -4.64
C ASP A 37 10.05 -7.80 -4.48
N SER A 38 9.69 -8.49 -5.57
CA SER A 38 8.78 -9.64 -5.56
C SER A 38 9.44 -10.87 -4.94
N SER A 39 8.70 -11.56 -4.08
CA SER A 39 9.10 -12.88 -3.57
C SER A 39 8.84 -14.03 -4.54
N ARG A 40 8.08 -13.78 -5.61
CA ARG A 40 7.70 -14.80 -6.61
C ARG A 40 8.55 -14.67 -7.87
N THR A 41 9.13 -15.80 -8.28
CA THR A 41 10.05 -15.90 -9.42
C THR A 41 9.35 -15.82 -10.77
N ASP A 42 8.07 -16.16 -10.83
CA ASP A 42 7.24 -16.02 -12.03
C ASP A 42 6.76 -14.57 -12.24
N GLY A 43 7.06 -13.66 -11.32
CA GLY A 43 6.61 -12.27 -11.37
C GLY A 43 5.13 -12.07 -11.02
N SER A 44 4.41 -13.10 -10.57
CA SER A 44 2.95 -13.01 -10.29
C SER A 44 2.62 -12.11 -9.10
N SER A 45 3.61 -11.65 -8.33
CA SER A 45 3.45 -10.58 -7.34
C SER A 45 4.25 -9.35 -7.70
N TYR A 46 3.76 -8.16 -7.32
CA TYR A 46 4.51 -6.91 -7.41
C TYR A 46 4.45 -6.16 -6.09
N THR A 47 5.61 -5.81 -5.56
CA THR A 47 5.73 -5.15 -4.26
C THR A 47 6.13 -3.69 -4.42
N ILE A 48 5.32 -2.81 -3.85
CA ILE A 48 5.64 -1.41 -3.64
C ILE A 48 6.25 -1.33 -2.24
N SER A 49 7.57 -1.09 -2.16
CA SER A 49 8.31 -1.08 -0.89
C SER A 49 7.95 0.11 0.01
N SER A 50 7.63 1.26 -0.59
CA SER A 50 7.13 2.45 0.11
C SER A 50 6.16 3.22 -0.78
N ALA A 51 4.88 3.23 -0.40
CA ALA A 51 3.83 3.95 -1.11
C ALA A 51 4.09 5.47 -1.09
N ALA A 52 4.10 6.10 -2.26
CA ALA A 52 4.28 7.55 -2.40
C ALA A 52 2.99 8.22 -2.88
N LEU A 53 2.68 9.41 -2.35
CA LEU A 53 1.57 10.23 -2.82
C LEU A 53 1.70 10.44 -4.33
N ALA A 54 0.74 9.93 -5.08
CA ALA A 54 0.57 10.33 -6.46
C ALA A 54 -0.92 10.34 -6.80
N PRO A 55 -1.39 11.32 -7.58
CA PRO A 55 -2.81 11.53 -7.81
C PRO A 55 -3.52 10.35 -8.47
N GLN A 56 -2.82 9.45 -9.19
CA GLN A 56 -3.41 8.26 -9.81
C GLN A 56 -2.36 7.14 -10.00
N TRP A 57 -2.17 6.30 -9.00
CA TRP A 57 -1.46 5.03 -9.22
C TRP A 57 -2.41 4.05 -9.91
N ARG A 58 -2.16 3.77 -11.19
CA ARG A 58 -2.93 2.80 -11.98
C ARG A 58 -1.98 1.72 -12.48
N ILE A 59 -2.19 0.50 -12.00
CA ILE A 59 -1.33 -0.64 -12.30
C ILE A 59 -2.12 -1.69 -13.08
N ARG A 60 -1.46 -2.30 -14.05
CA ARG A 60 -1.96 -3.42 -14.83
C ARG A 60 -0.95 -4.55 -14.80
N CYS A 61 -1.43 -5.77 -14.96
CA CYS A 61 -0.57 -6.91 -15.17
C CYS A 61 -0.93 -7.64 -16.47
N GLY A 62 0.06 -8.29 -17.05
CA GLY A 62 -0.10 -9.24 -18.15
C GLY A 62 0.86 -10.40 -17.95
N ALA A 63 0.82 -11.37 -18.86
CA ALA A 63 1.71 -12.52 -18.82
C ALA A 63 2.35 -12.76 -20.18
N ALA A 64 3.58 -13.26 -20.18
CA ALA A 64 4.32 -13.67 -21.36
C ALA A 64 4.65 -15.16 -21.27
N ARG A 65 4.67 -15.86 -22.40
CA ARG A 65 5.04 -17.28 -22.46
C ARG A 65 5.92 -17.59 -23.66
N GLY A 66 6.88 -18.49 -23.43
CA GLY A 66 7.72 -19.08 -24.46
C GLY A 66 8.87 -18.17 -24.94
N ARG A 67 9.79 -18.75 -25.72
CA ARG A 67 11.00 -18.07 -26.22
C ARG A 67 10.70 -16.94 -27.22
N LYS A 68 9.70 -17.15 -28.07
CA LYS A 68 9.06 -16.07 -28.84
C LYS A 68 7.96 -15.54 -27.93
N ARG A 69 8.19 -14.41 -27.24
CA ARG A 69 7.29 -13.88 -26.21
C ARG A 69 5.86 -13.75 -26.75
N PHE A 70 4.98 -14.68 -26.37
CA PHE A 70 3.55 -14.56 -26.60
C PHE A 70 2.95 -13.87 -25.39
N TYR A 71 2.32 -12.72 -25.61
CA TYR A 71 1.75 -11.90 -24.53
C TYR A 71 0.24 -12.16 -24.41
N SER A 72 -0.24 -12.20 -23.17
CA SER A 72 -1.67 -12.15 -22.87
C SER A 72 -2.22 -10.74 -23.09
N ALA A 73 -3.55 -10.62 -23.07
CA ALA A 73 -4.18 -9.33 -22.81
C ALA A 73 -3.77 -8.81 -21.43
N LEU A 74 -3.76 -7.48 -21.27
CA LEU A 74 -3.58 -6.85 -19.97
C LEU A 74 -4.85 -6.98 -19.12
N SER A 75 -4.68 -7.02 -17.81
CA SER A 75 -5.76 -6.94 -16.84
C SER A 75 -6.50 -5.60 -16.94
N ASP A 76 -7.68 -5.53 -16.33
CA ASP A 76 -8.27 -4.25 -15.97
C ASP A 76 -7.33 -3.47 -15.04
N PRO A 77 -7.34 -2.13 -15.12
CA PRO A 77 -6.45 -1.31 -14.32
C PRO A 77 -6.91 -1.31 -12.86
N LEU A 78 -5.98 -1.63 -11.95
CA LEU A 78 -6.15 -1.46 -10.52
C LEU A 78 -5.75 -0.03 -10.14
N THR A 79 -6.72 0.73 -9.61
CA THR A 79 -6.47 2.05 -9.04
C THR A 79 -6.09 1.92 -7.58
N LEU A 80 -5.00 2.60 -7.22
CA LEU A 80 -4.36 2.56 -5.93
C LEU A 80 -4.48 3.96 -5.29
N ASP A 81 -5.41 4.09 -4.32
CA ASP A 81 -5.67 5.35 -3.61
C ASP A 81 -4.74 5.49 -2.39
N ILE A 82 -3.68 6.30 -2.54
CA ILE A 82 -2.70 6.60 -1.50
C ILE A 82 -3.00 7.96 -0.88
N SER A 83 -3.37 7.96 0.39
CA SER A 83 -3.56 9.17 1.19
C SER A 83 -2.38 9.41 2.13
N GLY A 84 -2.25 10.64 2.64
CA GLY A 84 -1.37 10.88 3.78
C GLY A 84 -1.91 10.16 5.04
N PRO A 85 -1.03 9.75 5.97
CA PRO A 85 -1.47 9.18 7.24
C PRO A 85 -2.40 10.14 7.98
N PRO A 86 -3.37 9.64 8.76
CA PRO A 86 -4.24 10.50 9.55
C PRO A 86 -3.39 11.33 10.52
N GLN A 87 -3.65 12.63 10.59
CA GLN A 87 -3.02 13.48 11.60
C GLN A 87 -3.66 13.19 12.96
N THR A 88 -2.84 12.69 13.90
CA THR A 88 -3.26 12.51 15.29
C THR A 88 -3.16 13.84 16.03
N HIS A 89 -4.26 14.32 16.60
CA HIS A 89 -4.26 15.47 17.48
C HIS A 89 -4.43 15.01 18.93
N LEU A 90 -3.48 15.41 19.77
CA LEU A 90 -3.52 15.17 21.21
C LEU A 90 -4.05 16.43 21.88
N THR A 91 -5.24 16.33 22.47
CA THR A 91 -5.86 17.45 23.17
C THR A 91 -5.96 17.10 24.64
N VAL A 92 -5.23 17.82 25.48
CA VAL A 92 -5.38 17.69 26.93
C VAL A 92 -6.64 18.44 27.34
N GLN A 93 -7.69 17.71 27.66
CA GLN A 93 -8.92 18.26 28.23
C GLN A 93 -8.74 18.39 29.75
N SER A 94 -8.03 19.43 30.19
CA SER A 94 -7.88 19.76 31.61
C SER A 94 -8.19 21.22 31.85
N THR A 95 -8.97 21.50 32.91
CA THR A 95 -9.17 22.85 33.43
C THR A 95 -8.00 23.34 34.28
N TRP A 96 -7.03 22.47 34.59
CA TRP A 96 -5.84 22.76 35.37
C TRP A 96 -4.64 23.08 34.49
N THR A 97 -3.93 24.18 34.78
CA THR A 97 -2.71 24.60 34.08
C THR A 97 -1.43 24.09 34.75
N VAL A 98 -1.53 23.49 35.93
CA VAL A 98 -0.41 22.97 36.73
C VAL A 98 -0.73 21.54 37.15
N VAL A 99 0.24 20.65 37.03
CA VAL A 99 0.16 19.25 37.47
C VAL A 99 1.25 19.01 38.51
N PHE A 100 0.91 18.40 39.64
CA PHE A 100 1.88 18.07 40.68
C PHE A 100 2.44 16.65 40.49
N ARG A 101 3.68 16.38 40.96
CA ARG A 101 4.37 15.08 40.77
C ARG A 101 3.62 13.84 41.28
N THR A 102 2.60 14.02 42.12
CA THR A 102 1.80 12.94 42.70
C THR A 102 0.46 12.71 42.00
N GLU A 103 0.11 13.53 41.00
CA GLU A 103 -1.15 13.41 40.27
C GLU A 103 -1.00 12.49 39.06
N ARG A 104 -2.00 11.63 38.84
CA ARG A 104 -2.14 10.86 37.60
C ARG A 104 -2.95 11.69 36.61
N VAL A 105 -2.39 11.93 35.42
CA VAL A 105 -3.08 12.64 34.35
C VAL A 105 -3.50 11.64 33.30
N THR A 106 -4.81 11.48 33.11
CA THR A 106 -5.33 10.71 31.98
C THR A 106 -5.60 11.68 30.83
N SER A 107 -4.97 11.45 29.70
CA SER A 107 -5.22 12.17 28.45
C SER A 107 -6.08 11.33 27.51
N GLU A 108 -6.93 12.01 26.74
CA GLU A 108 -7.78 11.38 25.74
C GLU A 108 -7.22 11.68 24.34
N VAL A 109 -6.94 10.62 23.58
CA VAL A 109 -6.40 10.69 22.22
C VAL A 109 -7.46 10.20 21.25
N TYR A 110 -7.80 11.02 20.25
CA TYR A 110 -8.74 10.64 19.21
C TYR A 110 -7.98 10.32 17.92
N ASN A 111 -8.07 9.09 17.43
CA ASN A 111 -7.40 8.64 16.22
C ASN A 111 -8.31 7.76 15.36
N SER A 112 -8.44 8.11 14.07
CA SER A 112 -9.22 7.35 13.07
C SER A 112 -10.63 6.96 13.53
N GLY A 113 -11.31 7.84 14.27
CA GLY A 113 -12.67 7.59 14.78
C GLY A 113 -12.75 6.81 16.10
N GLN A 114 -11.61 6.52 16.72
CA GLN A 114 -11.52 5.75 17.96
C GLN A 114 -10.88 6.58 19.08
N LEU A 115 -11.45 6.48 20.29
CA LEU A 115 -10.98 7.17 21.50
C LEU A 115 -10.06 6.25 22.30
N TYR A 116 -8.86 6.74 22.63
CA TYR A 116 -7.87 6.07 23.47
C TYR A 116 -7.64 6.89 24.73
N ARG A 117 -7.51 6.22 25.88
CA ARG A 117 -7.12 6.86 27.14
C ARG A 117 -5.68 6.50 27.44
N VAL A 118 -4.87 7.51 27.71
CA VAL A 118 -3.43 7.37 28.00
C VAL A 118 -3.17 7.96 29.37
N ASP A 119 -2.76 7.12 30.31
CA ASP A 119 -2.30 7.56 31.62
C ASP A 119 -0.84 8.01 31.53
N LEU A 120 -0.57 9.26 31.92
CA LEU A 120 0.74 9.91 31.95
C LEU A 120 1.35 9.86 33.35
#